data_AF-A0A3D3TJE9-F1
#
_entry.id   AF-A0A3D3TJE9-F1
#
_cell.length_a   1.000
_cell.length_b   1.000
_cell.length_c   1.000
_cell.angle_alpha   90.00
_cell.angle_beta   90.00
_cell.angle_gamma   90.00
#
_symmetry.space_group_name_H-M   'P 1'
#
loop_
_entity.id
_entity.type
_entity.pdbx_description
1 polymer ?
#
loop_
_entity_poly.entity_id
_entity_poly.type
_entity_poly.pdbx_seq_one_letter_code
_entity_poly.pdbx_strand_id
1 'polypeptide(L)'
;MILMKLKELPLGEVKPAGWLEKQLKIQSKGLTGRLEEVWKDVGSDSGWLGGNGENWERGPYYCDGLIPLAYLLEDAGLKKKAEKWITWTLESQNEEGFFGPRDNDDWWPRMGMLKGMKNYFEYSKDQRVVHFLTRYFKYQLRNIDSRKFTIWENTRSAENINVILWLHGIT
;
A
#
# COMPACT_ATOMS: atom_id res chain seq x y z
N MET A 1 -26.28 -1.99 -5.58
CA MET A 1 -25.17 -2.15 -6.52
C MET A 1 -25.02 -0.84 -7.28
N ILE A 2 -23.93 -0.10 -7.10
CA ILE A 2 -23.70 1.14 -7.88
C ILE A 2 -23.41 0.70 -9.31
N LEU A 3 -24.35 0.97 -10.23
CA LEU A 3 -24.21 0.66 -11.65
C LEU A 3 -23.22 1.65 -12.26
N MET A 4 -21.93 1.31 -12.25
CA MET A 4 -20.90 2.11 -12.90
C MET A 4 -20.83 1.75 -14.38
N LYS A 5 -21.02 2.76 -15.24
CA LYS A 5 -20.90 2.64 -16.70
C LYS A 5 -19.46 2.38 -17.17
N LEU A 6 -18.48 2.72 -16.34
CA LEU A 6 -17.05 2.54 -16.59
C LEU A 6 -16.43 1.78 -15.41
N LYS A 7 -15.50 0.87 -15.70
CA LYS A 7 -14.76 0.10 -14.70
C LYS A 7 -13.26 0.37 -14.89
N GLU A 8 -12.56 0.60 -13.78
CA GLU A 8 -11.11 0.67 -13.77
C GLU A 8 -10.51 -0.70 -14.13
N LEU A 9 -9.47 -0.71 -14.97
CA LEU A 9 -8.75 -1.93 -15.29
C LEU A 9 -7.73 -2.23 -14.17
N PRO A 10 -7.66 -3.48 -13.68
CA PRO A 10 -6.64 -3.87 -12.72
C PRO A 10 -5.21 -3.56 -13.17
N LEU A 11 -4.33 -3.29 -12.21
CA LEU A 11 -2.90 -3.16 -12.47
C LEU A 11 -2.36 -4.36 -13.28
N GLY A 12 -1.70 -4.06 -14.39
CA GLY A 12 -1.10 -5.06 -15.27
C GLY A 12 -1.94 -5.43 -16.50
N GLU A 13 -3.23 -5.10 -16.53
CA GLU A 13 -4.07 -5.25 -17.74
C GLU A 13 -3.59 -4.34 -18.87
N VAL A 14 -3.12 -3.14 -18.53
CA VAL A 14 -2.45 -2.23 -19.45
C VAL A 14 -0.96 -2.23 -19.12
N LYS A 15 -0.13 -2.60 -20.10
CA LYS A 15 1.32 -2.62 -19.97
C LYS A 15 1.94 -1.34 -20.56
N PRO A 16 2.93 -0.74 -19.89
CA PRO A 16 3.62 0.42 -20.41
C PRO A 16 4.45 0.05 -21.65
N ALA A 17 4.46 0.92 -22.65
CA ALA A 17 5.29 0.77 -23.85
C ALA A 17 5.88 2.12 -24.26
N GLY A 18 6.94 2.09 -25.09
CA GLY A 18 7.50 3.29 -25.72
C GLY A 18 8.07 4.28 -24.71
N TRP A 19 7.59 5.52 -24.71
CA TRP A 19 8.10 6.57 -23.81
C TRP A 19 7.80 6.27 -22.33
N LEU A 20 6.59 5.81 -22.00
CA LEU A 20 6.20 5.55 -20.61
C LEU A 20 7.04 4.43 -19.99
N GLU A 21 7.24 3.34 -20.73
CA GLU A 21 8.10 2.23 -20.30
C GLU A 21 9.53 2.71 -20.01
N LYS A 22 10.07 3.60 -20.85
CA LYS A 22 11.39 4.21 -20.63
C LYS A 22 11.41 5.05 -19.36
N GLN A 23 10.38 5.84 -19.09
CA GLN A 23 10.32 6.63 -17.84
C GLN A 23 10.25 5.75 -16.60
N LEU A 24 9.42 4.69 -16.63
CA LEU A 24 9.35 3.73 -15.53
C LEU A 24 10.70 3.02 -15.32
N LYS A 25 11.40 2.64 -16.39
CA LYS A 25 12.75 2.07 -16.30
C LYS A 25 13.81 3.06 -15.78
N ILE A 26 13.64 4.36 -16.03
CA ILE A 26 14.49 5.40 -15.43
C ILE A 26 14.18 5.50 -13.93
N GLN A 27 12.91 5.55 -13.55
CA GLN A 27 12.49 5.61 -12.16
C GLN A 27 12.92 4.36 -11.37
N SER A 28 12.86 3.18 -11.99
CA SER A 28 13.29 1.92 -11.37
C SER A 28 14.80 1.85 -11.13
N LYS A 29 15.59 2.53 -11.96
CA LYS A 29 17.06 2.63 -11.80
C LYS A 29 17.49 3.84 -10.96
N GLY A 30 16.60 4.81 -10.81
CA GLY A 30 16.81 6.06 -10.09
C GLY A 30 16.24 6.00 -8.68
N LEU A 31 15.50 7.07 -8.32
CA LEU A 31 15.10 7.33 -6.94
C LEU A 31 14.30 6.19 -6.32
N THR A 32 13.21 5.71 -6.94
CA THR A 32 12.36 4.67 -6.36
C THR A 32 13.11 3.36 -6.15
N GLY A 33 13.91 2.93 -7.13
CA GLY A 33 14.66 1.67 -7.00
C GLY A 33 15.81 1.72 -6.01
N ARG A 34 16.31 2.91 -5.67
CA ARG A 34 17.47 3.10 -4.79
C ARG A 34 17.13 3.82 -3.48
N LEU A 35 15.85 4.13 -3.22
CA LEU A 35 15.47 5.01 -2.11
C LEU A 35 15.92 4.45 -0.75
N GLU A 36 15.80 3.14 -0.55
CA GLU A 36 16.25 2.46 0.68
C GLU A 36 17.77 2.63 0.94
N GLU A 37 18.58 2.86 -0.10
CA GLU A 37 20.03 3.04 0.01
C GLU A 37 20.41 4.47 0.42
N VAL A 38 19.54 5.44 0.14
CA VAL A 38 19.86 6.88 0.26
C VAL A 38 19.00 7.61 1.28
N TRP A 39 17.88 7.02 1.69
CA TRP A 39 16.96 7.63 2.66
C TRP A 39 16.59 6.65 3.77
N LYS A 40 17.12 6.94 4.97
CA LYS A 40 17.01 6.08 6.16
C LYS A 40 15.58 5.72 6.56
N ASP A 41 14.63 6.61 6.30
CA ASP A 41 13.22 6.48 6.73
C ASP A 41 12.49 5.34 6.01
N VAL A 42 13.01 4.94 4.85
CA VAL A 42 12.55 3.76 4.10
C VAL A 42 13.65 2.69 4.01
N GLY A 43 14.65 2.78 4.89
CA GLY A 43 15.68 1.77 5.07
C GLY A 43 15.24 0.63 5.98
N SER A 44 16.18 -0.19 6.43
CA SER A 44 15.92 -1.36 7.28
C SER A 44 15.36 -1.04 8.67
N ASP A 45 15.59 0.18 9.17
CA ASP A 45 15.09 0.61 10.48
C ASP A 45 13.71 1.30 10.40
N SER A 46 13.05 1.29 9.23
CA SER A 46 11.68 1.83 9.12
C SER A 46 10.74 1.13 10.10
N GLY A 47 9.87 1.90 10.78
CA GLY A 47 8.82 1.34 11.63
C GLY A 47 7.87 0.44 10.85
N TRP A 48 7.71 0.70 9.54
CA TRP A 48 6.99 -0.12 8.57
C TRP A 48 7.74 -1.38 8.12
N LEU A 49 8.85 -1.70 8.80
CA LEU A 49 9.58 -2.96 8.73
C LEU A 49 9.93 -3.49 10.14
N GLY A 50 9.30 -2.94 11.19
CA GLY A 50 9.49 -3.35 12.58
C GLY A 50 10.71 -2.73 13.26
N GLY A 51 11.35 -1.74 12.63
CA GLY A 51 12.42 -0.95 13.23
C GLY A 51 11.89 0.18 14.15
N ASN A 52 12.81 1.01 14.64
CA ASN A 52 12.51 2.14 15.54
C ASN A 52 12.54 3.51 14.83
N GLY A 53 12.71 3.50 13.52
CA GLY A 53 12.75 4.69 12.67
C GLY A 53 11.37 5.22 12.33
N GLU A 54 11.25 5.85 11.16
CA GLU A 54 10.01 6.50 10.76
C GLU A 54 8.86 5.49 10.63
N ASN A 55 7.75 5.80 11.30
CA ASN A 55 6.59 4.91 11.43
C ASN A 55 5.28 5.61 11.02
N TRP A 56 5.35 6.80 10.44
CA TRP A 56 4.19 7.57 9.99
C TRP A 56 3.94 7.29 8.50
N GLU A 57 4.21 8.19 7.57
CA GLU A 57 3.73 8.08 6.18
C GLU A 57 4.80 7.72 5.13
N ARG A 58 6.10 7.80 5.45
CA ARG A 58 7.16 7.68 4.43
C ARG A 58 7.29 6.26 3.88
N GLY A 59 7.21 5.25 4.76
CA GLY A 59 7.13 3.84 4.34
C GLY A 59 5.95 3.54 3.41
N PRO A 60 4.71 3.90 3.79
CA PRO A 60 3.52 3.76 2.96
C PRO A 60 3.63 4.45 1.60
N TYR A 61 4.08 5.70 1.53
CA TYR A 61 4.26 6.39 0.24
C TYR A 61 5.32 5.72 -0.63
N TYR A 62 6.39 5.22 -0.02
CA TYR A 62 7.39 4.47 -0.76
C TYR A 62 6.79 3.20 -1.37
N CYS A 63 5.97 2.47 -0.62
CA CYS A 63 5.28 1.28 -1.10
C CYS A 63 4.27 1.60 -2.21
N ASP A 64 3.53 2.70 -2.11
CA ASP A 64 2.59 3.17 -3.15
C ASP A 64 3.28 3.42 -4.49
N GLY A 65 4.56 3.82 -4.49
CA GLY A 65 5.38 3.95 -5.70
C GLY A 65 6.09 2.65 -6.11
N LEU A 66 6.74 1.97 -5.17
CA LEU A 66 7.59 0.81 -5.41
C LEU A 66 6.79 -0.38 -5.94
N ILE A 67 5.67 -0.71 -5.31
CA ILE A 67 4.87 -1.89 -5.63
C ILE A 67 4.40 -1.84 -7.09
N PRO A 68 3.58 -0.86 -7.53
CA PRO A 68 3.10 -0.86 -8.90
C PRO A 68 4.23 -0.81 -9.93
N LEU A 69 5.33 -0.08 -9.64
CA LEU A 69 6.51 -0.04 -10.51
C LEU A 69 7.15 -1.41 -10.68
N ALA A 70 7.35 -2.15 -9.58
CA ALA A 70 7.96 -3.48 -9.57
C ALA A 70 7.16 -4.49 -10.40
N TYR A 71 5.85 -4.52 -10.22
CA TYR A 71 4.99 -5.49 -10.89
C TYR A 71 4.70 -5.10 -12.35
N LEU A 72 4.50 -3.81 -12.66
CA LEU A 72 4.28 -3.37 -14.05
C LEU A 72 5.51 -3.63 -14.95
N LEU A 73 6.72 -3.37 -14.45
CA LEU A 73 7.96 -3.63 -15.17
C LEU A 73 8.40 -5.10 -15.13
N GLU A 74 7.74 -5.92 -14.32
CA GLU A 74 8.13 -7.29 -14.03
C GLU A 74 9.58 -7.43 -13.55
N ASP A 75 10.11 -6.38 -12.90
CA ASP A 75 11.50 -6.31 -12.47
C ASP A 75 11.72 -7.19 -11.24
N ALA A 76 12.49 -8.26 -11.37
CA ALA A 76 12.73 -9.22 -10.30
C ALA A 76 13.43 -8.59 -9.07
N GLY A 77 14.31 -7.61 -9.29
CA GLY A 77 15.01 -6.92 -8.21
C GLY A 77 14.08 -6.04 -7.41
N LEU A 78 13.23 -5.25 -8.09
CA LEU A 78 12.22 -4.43 -7.43
C LEU A 78 11.12 -5.28 -6.78
N LYS A 79 10.70 -6.38 -7.40
CA LYS A 79 9.74 -7.32 -6.79
C LYS A 79 10.29 -7.86 -5.48
N LYS A 80 11.56 -8.26 -5.44
CA LYS A 80 12.20 -8.70 -4.19
C LYS A 80 12.18 -7.60 -3.11
N LYS A 81 12.44 -6.34 -3.49
CA LYS A 81 12.33 -5.20 -2.56
C LYS A 81 10.89 -5.04 -2.07
N ALA A 82 9.91 -5.04 -2.98
CA ALA A 82 8.48 -4.90 -2.67
C ALA A 82 7.96 -6.02 -1.76
N GLU A 83 8.31 -7.28 -2.05
CA GLU A 83 7.89 -8.47 -1.29
C GLU A 83 8.28 -8.38 0.19
N LYS A 84 9.42 -7.75 0.53
CA LYS A 84 9.81 -7.47 1.92
C LYS A 84 8.75 -6.62 2.64
N TRP A 85 8.30 -5.52 2.01
CA TRP A 85 7.30 -4.61 2.57
C TRP A 85 5.90 -5.25 2.62
N ILE A 86 5.53 -5.97 1.56
CA ILE A 86 4.24 -6.67 1.43
C ILE A 86 4.13 -7.74 2.52
N THR A 87 5.15 -8.59 2.64
CA THR A 87 5.17 -9.68 3.63
C THR A 87 5.10 -9.11 5.04
N TRP A 88 5.95 -8.13 5.36
CA TRP A 88 5.91 -7.50 6.68
C TRP A 88 4.55 -6.87 6.98
N THR A 89 3.94 -6.18 6.00
CA THR A 89 2.63 -5.55 6.17
C THR A 89 1.55 -6.58 6.50
N LEU A 90 1.49 -7.68 5.75
CA LEU A 90 0.56 -8.79 5.99
C LEU A 90 0.78 -9.41 7.38
N GLU A 91 2.04 -9.67 7.75
CA GLU A 91 2.41 -10.30 9.02
C GLU A 91 2.26 -9.38 10.24
N SER A 92 2.27 -8.06 10.04
CA SER A 92 2.07 -7.09 11.12
C SER A 92 0.63 -7.07 11.66
N GLN A 93 -0.34 -7.68 10.96
CA GLN A 93 -1.74 -7.67 11.39
C GLN A 93 -1.94 -8.53 12.65
N ASN A 94 -2.47 -7.94 13.72
CA ASN A 94 -2.83 -8.69 14.94
C ASN A 94 -4.19 -9.39 14.82
N GLU A 95 -4.55 -10.13 15.87
CA GLU A 95 -5.81 -10.85 15.98
C GLU A 95 -7.04 -9.96 15.76
N GLU A 96 -7.00 -8.71 16.25
CA GLU A 96 -8.11 -7.76 16.11
C GLU A 96 -8.27 -7.19 14.69
N GLY A 97 -7.21 -7.25 13.87
CA GLY A 97 -7.16 -6.72 12.51
C GLY A 97 -6.36 -5.43 12.34
N PHE A 98 -5.80 -4.86 13.41
CA PHE A 98 -4.87 -3.73 13.33
C PHE A 98 -3.53 -4.18 12.75
N PHE A 99 -2.98 -3.39 11.83
CA PHE A 99 -1.68 -3.65 11.20
C PHE A 99 -0.76 -2.43 11.27
N GLY A 100 0.52 -2.65 10.95
CA GLY A 100 1.55 -1.63 10.93
C GLY A 100 2.18 -1.36 12.31
N PRO A 101 2.93 -0.25 12.45
CA PRO A 101 3.59 0.13 13.70
C PRO A 101 2.61 0.22 14.88
N ARG A 102 3.00 -0.35 16.03
CA ARG A 102 2.11 -0.54 17.21
C ARG A 102 1.91 0.72 18.04
N ASP A 103 2.90 1.61 18.02
CA ASP A 103 2.96 2.86 18.75
C ASP A 103 2.35 4.04 17.98
N ASN A 104 1.81 3.79 16.78
CA ASN A 104 1.16 4.78 15.94
C ASN A 104 -0.27 4.33 15.61
N ASP A 105 -1.26 5.01 16.18
CA ASP A 105 -2.68 4.75 15.98
C ASP A 105 -3.31 5.63 14.88
N ASP A 106 -2.52 6.44 14.16
CA ASP A 106 -2.99 7.30 13.06
C ASP A 106 -3.55 6.47 11.89
N TRP A 107 -4.76 6.79 11.44
CA TRP A 107 -5.41 6.11 10.32
C TRP A 107 -4.76 6.48 8.99
N TRP A 108 -4.23 7.70 8.86
CA TRP A 108 -3.72 8.25 7.62
C TRP A 108 -2.66 7.38 6.94
N PRO A 109 -1.54 7.04 7.60
CA PRO A 109 -0.48 6.30 6.92
C PRO A 109 -0.91 4.87 6.50
N ARG A 110 -1.88 4.29 7.22
CA ARG A 110 -2.48 3.02 6.84
C ARG A 110 -3.22 3.14 5.51
N MET A 111 -3.93 4.24 5.26
CA MET A 111 -4.62 4.49 3.99
C MET A 111 -3.64 4.42 2.80
N GLY A 112 -2.46 5.03 2.95
CA GLY A 112 -1.40 4.95 1.94
C GLY A 112 -0.93 3.51 1.69
N MET A 113 -0.71 2.73 2.76
CA MET A 113 -0.28 1.34 2.63
C MET A 113 -1.35 0.46 1.97
N LEU A 114 -2.63 0.66 2.30
CA LEU A 114 -3.76 -0.08 1.72
C LEU A 114 -3.82 0.07 0.21
N LYS A 115 -3.47 1.25 -0.33
CA LYS A 115 -3.39 1.49 -1.78
C LYS A 115 -2.27 0.65 -2.43
N GLY A 116 -1.11 0.58 -1.79
CA GLY A 116 -0.02 -0.31 -2.22
C GLY A 116 -0.46 -1.78 -2.23
N MET A 117 -1.15 -2.22 -1.17
CA MET A 117 -1.66 -3.60 -1.06
C MET A 117 -2.75 -3.91 -2.10
N LYS A 118 -3.66 -2.97 -2.39
CA LYS A 118 -4.61 -3.05 -3.52
C LYS A 118 -3.86 -3.30 -4.82
N ASN A 119 -2.87 -2.48 -5.14
CA ASN A 119 -2.09 -2.58 -6.38
C ASN A 119 -1.35 -3.93 -6.47
N TYR A 120 -0.79 -4.42 -5.36
CA TYR A 120 -0.21 -5.75 -5.30
C TYR A 120 -1.23 -6.83 -5.66
N PHE A 121 -2.40 -6.84 -5.01
CA PHE A 121 -3.46 -7.81 -5.31
C PHE A 121 -3.92 -7.75 -6.76
N GLU A 122 -4.12 -6.55 -7.31
CA GLU A 122 -4.60 -6.39 -8.68
C GLU A 122 -3.68 -7.10 -9.69
N TYR A 123 -2.38 -7.12 -9.42
CA TYR A 123 -1.42 -7.83 -10.24
C TYR A 123 -1.27 -9.31 -9.87
N SER A 124 -1.02 -9.60 -8.57
CA SER A 124 -0.62 -10.93 -8.10
C SER A 124 -1.79 -11.90 -7.89
N LYS A 125 -2.99 -11.35 -7.70
CA LYS A 125 -4.22 -12.06 -7.28
C LYS A 125 -4.07 -12.80 -5.94
N ASP A 126 -3.11 -12.40 -5.10
CA ASP A 126 -2.84 -13.03 -3.82
C ASP A 126 -3.99 -12.81 -2.82
N GLN A 127 -4.78 -13.86 -2.58
CA GLN A 127 -5.96 -13.82 -1.71
C GLN A 127 -5.66 -13.44 -0.26
N ARG A 128 -4.40 -13.54 0.20
CA ARG A 128 -4.01 -13.06 1.53
C ARG A 128 -4.33 -11.58 1.71
N VAL A 129 -4.24 -10.78 0.64
CA VAL A 129 -4.56 -9.35 0.67
C VAL A 129 -6.04 -9.11 0.92
N VAL A 130 -6.94 -9.86 0.27
CA VAL A 130 -8.39 -9.73 0.46
C VAL A 130 -8.77 -10.02 1.91
N HIS A 131 -8.21 -11.09 2.48
CA HIS A 131 -8.42 -11.44 3.88
C HIS A 131 -7.89 -10.34 4.82
N PHE A 132 -6.66 -9.87 4.58
CA PHE A 132 -6.02 -8.80 5.34
C PHE A 132 -6.83 -7.50 5.33
N LEU A 133 -7.24 -7.01 4.15
CA LEU A 133 -8.03 -5.79 4.00
C LEU A 133 -9.39 -5.93 4.67
N THR A 134 -10.07 -7.07 4.50
CA THR A 134 -11.36 -7.34 5.13
C THR A 134 -11.27 -7.26 6.65
N ARG A 135 -10.23 -7.87 7.24
CA ARG A 135 -10.01 -7.82 8.69
C ARG A 135 -9.68 -6.42 9.16
N TYR A 136 -8.86 -5.69 8.43
CA TYR A 136 -8.53 -4.31 8.76
C TYR A 136 -9.76 -3.39 8.69
N PHE A 137 -10.59 -3.47 7.65
CA PHE A 137 -11.78 -2.62 7.57
C PHE A 137 -12.83 -2.99 8.62
N LYS A 138 -12.93 -4.26 9.02
CA LYS A 138 -13.73 -4.64 10.20
C LYS A 138 -13.15 -4.05 11.48
N TYR A 139 -11.82 -4.05 11.66
CA TYR A 139 -11.16 -3.39 12.79
C TYR A 139 -11.44 -1.89 12.79
N GLN A 140 -11.24 -1.23 11.66
CA GLN A 140 -11.45 0.20 11.50
C GLN A 140 -12.91 0.56 11.79
N LEU A 141 -13.89 -0.15 11.23
CA LEU A 141 -15.31 0.10 11.50
C LEU A 141 -15.66 0.06 13.00
N ARG A 142 -15.06 -0.86 13.76
CA ARG A 142 -15.29 -0.96 15.22
C ARG A 142 -14.62 0.15 16.02
N ASN A 143 -13.58 0.78 15.50
CA ASN A 143 -12.69 1.68 16.24
C ASN A 143 -12.63 3.10 15.68
N ILE A 144 -13.25 3.39 14.54
CA ILE A 144 -13.07 4.64 13.80
C ILE A 144 -13.48 5.86 14.63
N ASP A 145 -14.50 5.73 15.47
CA ASP A 145 -15.02 6.81 16.33
C ASP A 145 -14.41 6.81 17.75
N SER A 146 -13.40 5.98 18.01
CA SER A 146 -12.79 5.86 19.35
C SER A 146 -12.00 7.11 19.77
N ARG A 147 -11.62 7.97 18.82
CA ARG A 147 -10.99 9.27 19.05
C ARG A 147 -11.34 10.25 17.94
N LYS A 148 -11.02 11.53 18.17
CA LYS A 148 -11.12 12.56 17.13
C LYS A 148 -10.13 12.27 16.00
N PHE A 149 -10.56 12.54 14.78
CA PHE A 149 -9.67 12.46 13.63
C PHE A 149 -8.60 13.55 13.67
N THR A 150 -7.39 13.18 13.28
CA THR A 150 -6.35 14.15 12.92
C THR A 150 -6.73 14.85 11.61
N ILE A 151 -6.06 15.96 11.31
CA ILE A 151 -6.35 16.74 10.10
C ILE A 151 -6.22 15.90 8.83
N TRP A 152 -5.22 15.02 8.76
CA TRP A 152 -4.94 14.21 7.58
C TRP A 152 -5.95 13.09 7.40
N GLU A 153 -6.34 12.42 8.48
CA GLU A 153 -7.39 11.39 8.46
C GLU A 153 -8.72 11.94 7.94
N ASN A 154 -9.09 13.14 8.38
CA ASN A 154 -10.32 13.80 7.95
C ASN A 154 -10.23 14.23 6.47
N THR A 155 -9.19 14.98 6.13
CA THR A 155 -9.03 15.60 4.80
C THR A 155 -8.81 14.56 3.70
N ARG A 156 -8.24 13.40 4.03
CA ARG A 156 -7.82 12.38 3.06
C ARG A 156 -8.65 11.09 3.14
N SER A 157 -9.77 11.12 3.87
CA SER A 157 -10.69 9.98 4.03
C SER A 157 -11.13 9.33 2.71
N ALA A 158 -11.22 10.11 1.63
CA ALA A 158 -11.55 9.62 0.29
C ALA A 158 -10.57 8.54 -0.23
N GLU A 159 -9.29 8.57 0.17
CA GLU A 159 -8.32 7.54 -0.22
C GLU A 159 -8.67 6.19 0.39
N ASN A 160 -9.15 6.21 1.64
CA ASN A 160 -9.61 5.01 2.31
C ASN A 160 -10.90 4.47 1.67
N ILE A 161 -11.85 5.36 1.37
CA ILE A 161 -13.12 5.02 0.72
C ILE A 161 -12.87 4.37 -0.64
N ASN A 162 -11.87 4.84 -1.40
CA ASN A 162 -11.50 4.22 -2.68
C ASN A 162 -11.16 2.74 -2.53
N VAL A 163 -10.33 2.37 -1.55
CA VAL A 163 -9.94 0.97 -1.32
C VAL A 163 -11.11 0.14 -0.77
N ILE A 164 -11.98 0.73 0.07
CA ILE A 164 -13.19 0.05 0.58
C ILE A 164 -14.14 -0.29 -0.57
N LEU A 165 -14.45 0.69 -1.44
CA LEU A 165 -15.33 0.49 -2.59
C LEU A 165 -14.75 -0.52 -3.58
N TRP A 166 -13.44 -0.46 -3.81
CA TRP A 166 -12.74 -1.44 -4.63
C TRP A 166 -12.85 -2.86 -4.05
N LEU A 167 -12.59 -3.03 -2.74
CA LEU A 167 -12.69 -4.33 -2.08
C LEU A 167 -14.10 -4.90 -2.18
N HIS A 168 -15.12 -4.08 -1.88
CA HIS A 168 -16.52 -4.45 -2.04
C HIS A 168 -16.86 -4.84 -3.50
N GLY A 169 -16.18 -4.26 -4.48
CA GLY A 169 -16.39 -4.59 -5.90
C GLY A 169 -15.85 -5.96 -6.32
N ILE A 170 -14.98 -6.58 -5.51
CA ILE A 170 -14.32 -7.85 -5.82
C ILE A 170 -14.66 -8.99 -4.85
N THR A 171 -15.44 -8.72 -3.79
CA THR A 171 -15.91 -9.70 -2.79
C THR A 171 -17.43 -9.76 -2.78
#